data_AF-A0A2V8MAQ3-F1
#
_entry.id   AF-A0A2V8MAQ3-F1
#
_cell.length_a   1.000
_cell.length_b   1.000
_cell.length_c   1.000
_cell.angle_alpha   90.00
_cell.angle_beta   90.00
_cell.angle_gamma   90.00
#
_symmetry.space_group_name_H-M   'P 1'
#
loop_
_entity.id
_entity.type
_entity.pdbx_description
1 polymer ?
#
loop_
_entity_poly.entity_id
_entity_poly.type
_entity_poly.pdbx_seq_one_letter_code
_entity_poly.pdbx_strand_id
1 'polypeptide(L)'
;MSKARVSRKSRDSTTAHRIRRKNLLLDQLKIDRAKRIFRASTETEAIHRALDAVADLEAFQRELDKGFDTLIGAGGFTDRFS
;
A
#
# COMPACT_ATOMS: atom_id res chain seq x y z
N MET A 1 -3.55 -41.72 -23.89
CA MET A 1 -3.16 -41.15 -22.59
C MET A 1 -2.19 -40.00 -22.82
N SER A 2 -2.56 -38.75 -22.47
CA SER A 2 -1.58 -37.71 -22.15
C SER A 2 -2.32 -36.53 -21.49
N LYS A 3 -2.03 -36.24 -20.23
CA LYS A 3 -2.53 -35.05 -19.53
C LYS A 3 -1.44 -33.98 -19.58
N ALA A 4 -1.71 -32.90 -20.31
CA ALA A 4 -0.84 -31.72 -20.32
C ALA A 4 -0.82 -31.10 -18.92
N ARG A 5 0.37 -31.06 -18.29
CA ARG A 5 0.57 -30.46 -16.98
C ARG A 5 0.79 -28.96 -17.18
N VAL A 6 -0.27 -28.17 -17.01
CA VAL A 6 -0.18 -26.70 -17.00
C VAL A 6 0.66 -26.29 -15.79
N SER A 7 1.91 -25.89 -16.05
CA SER A 7 2.80 -25.29 -15.07
C SER A 7 2.27 -23.91 -14.70
N ARG A 8 1.57 -23.81 -13.57
CA ARG A 8 1.32 -22.52 -12.90
C ARG A 8 2.65 -22.05 -12.33
N LYS A 9 3.40 -21.27 -13.10
CA LYS A 9 4.54 -20.53 -12.58
C LYS A 9 3.99 -19.40 -11.71
N SER A 10 3.97 -19.60 -10.40
CA SER A 10 3.76 -18.53 -9.42
C SER A 10 4.84 -17.48 -9.65
N ARG A 11 4.43 -16.34 -10.22
CA ARG A 11 5.27 -15.13 -10.22
C ARG A 11 5.14 -14.48 -8.85
N ASP A 12 5.65 -15.14 -7.82
CA ASP A 12 6.13 -14.38 -6.68
C ASP A 12 7.46 -13.78 -7.13
N SER A 13 7.38 -12.59 -7.72
CA SER A 13 8.54 -11.70 -7.73
C SER A 13 8.76 -11.26 -6.30
N THR A 14 9.37 -12.14 -5.49
CA THR A 14 9.90 -11.77 -4.19
C THR A 14 11.02 -10.77 -4.47
N THR A 15 10.67 -9.49 -4.57
CA THR A 15 11.66 -8.41 -4.52
C THR A 15 12.39 -8.60 -3.22
N ALA A 16 13.58 -9.20 -3.26
CA ALA A 16 14.35 -9.53 -2.08
C ALA A 16 14.50 -8.26 -1.22
N HIS A 17 13.74 -8.18 -0.12
CA HIS A 17 13.77 -7.01 0.73
C HIS A 17 15.18 -6.88 1.30
N ARG A 18 15.89 -5.82 0.90
CA ARG A 18 17.23 -5.53 1.38
C ARG A 18 17.13 -4.94 2.79
N ILE A 19 16.77 -5.78 3.76
CA ILE A 19 16.66 -5.41 5.15
C ILE A 19 18.05 -5.04 5.67
N ARG A 20 18.18 -3.84 6.23
CA ARG A 20 19.38 -3.37 6.91
C ARG A 20 19.00 -2.90 8.30
N ARG A 21 19.79 -3.30 9.31
CA ARG A 21 19.63 -2.79 10.67
C ARG A 21 19.93 -1.29 10.68
N LYS A 22 19.15 -0.54 11.46
CA LYS A 22 19.26 0.90 11.64
C LYS A 22 19.23 1.21 13.13
N ASN A 23 20.10 2.11 13.57
CA ASN A 23 20.07 2.65 14.93
C ASN A 23 19.48 4.05 14.85
N LEU A 24 18.17 4.16 15.09
CA LEU A 24 17.41 5.42 15.01
C LEU A 24 16.84 5.74 16.39
N LEU A 25 16.73 7.03 16.70
CA LEU A 25 15.95 7.50 17.83
C LEU A 25 14.54 7.85 17.32
N LEU A 26 13.54 7.11 17.80
CA LEU A 26 12.15 7.26 17.40
C LEU A 26 11.28 7.47 18.64
N ASP A 27 10.17 8.17 18.46
CA ASP A 27 9.17 8.41 19.50
C ASP A 27 8.33 7.15 19.73
N GLN A 28 8.44 6.57 20.94
CA GLN A 28 7.74 5.35 21.33
C GLN A 28 6.21 5.48 21.21
N LEU A 29 5.64 6.65 21.53
CA LEU A 29 4.19 6.84 21.49
C LEU A 29 3.65 6.74 20.07
N LYS A 30 4.44 7.18 19.07
CA LYS A 30 4.10 7.02 17.66
C LYS A 30 4.17 5.56 17.22
N ILE A 31 5.18 4.82 17.69
CA ILE A 31 5.31 3.38 17.42
C ILE A 31 4.13 2.61 18.02
N ASP A 32 3.76 2.88 19.28
CA ASP A 32 2.64 2.23 19.94
C ASP A 32 1.30 2.52 19.26
N ARG A 33 1.14 3.75 18.74
CA ARG A 33 -0.02 4.12 17.93
C ARG A 33 -0.03 3.34 16.61
N ALA A 34 1.11 3.27 15.92
CA ALA A 34 1.24 2.50 14.68
C ALA A 34 0.94 1.01 14.91
N LYS A 35 1.45 0.40 15.99
CA LYS A 35 1.13 -0.98 16.37
C LYS A 35 -0.38 -1.21 16.52
N ARG A 36 -1.09 -0.27 17.17
CA ARG A 36 -2.55 -0.35 17.34
C ARG A 36 -3.30 -0.21 16.02
N ILE A 37 -2.94 0.77 15.20
CA ILE A 37 -3.57 1.00 13.89
C ILE A 37 -3.40 -0.22 13.00
N PHE A 38 -2.17 -0.73 12.89
CA PHE A 38 -1.86 -1.83 11.99
C PHE A 38 -2.05 -3.22 12.61
N ARG A 39 -2.45 -3.30 13.88
CA ARG A 39 -2.53 -4.55 14.67
C ARG A 39 -1.25 -5.38 14.58
N ALA A 40 -0.10 -4.70 14.62
CA ALA A 40 1.21 -5.32 14.48
C ALA A 40 1.67 -5.93 15.81
N SER A 41 2.27 -7.11 15.72
CA SER A 41 2.83 -7.84 16.85
C SER A 41 4.12 -7.18 17.38
N THR A 42 4.94 -6.65 16.48
CA THR A 42 6.25 -6.06 16.79
C THR A 42 6.37 -4.61 16.29
N GLU A 43 7.31 -3.87 16.85
CA GLU A 43 7.63 -2.50 16.40
C GLU A 43 8.18 -2.49 14.97
N THR A 44 9.07 -3.43 14.65
CA THR A 44 9.62 -3.61 13.30
C THR A 44 8.51 -3.82 12.27
N GLU A 45 7.55 -4.69 12.58
CA GLU A 45 6.39 -4.92 11.71
C GLU A 45 5.54 -3.65 11.57
N ALA A 46 5.27 -2.93 12.66
CA ALA A 46 4.52 -1.68 12.60
C ALA A 46 5.21 -0.63 11.72
N ILE A 47 6.54 -0.51 11.83
CA ILE A 47 7.34 0.41 11.01
C ILE A 47 7.28 0.01 9.54
N HIS A 48 7.44 -1.29 9.22
CA HIS A 48 7.33 -1.75 7.84
C HIS A 48 5.93 -1.46 7.25
N ARG A 49 4.86 -1.84 7.96
CA ARG A 49 3.48 -1.56 7.52
C ARG A 49 3.20 -0.07 7.38
N ALA A 50 3.77 0.77 8.24
CA ALA A 50 3.65 2.22 8.12
C ALA A 50 4.33 2.76 6.85
N LEU A 51 5.51 2.22 6.48
CA LEU A 51 6.19 2.59 5.25
C LEU A 51 5.43 2.12 4.01
N ASP A 52 4.87 0.92 4.03
CA ASP A 52 4.02 0.41 2.96
C ASP A 52 2.77 1.29 2.79
N ALA A 53 2.12 1.65 3.90
CA ALA A 53 0.93 2.51 3.89
C ALA A 53 1.20 3.90 3.30
N VAL A 54 2.43 4.44 3.43
CA VAL A 54 2.81 5.71 2.78
C VAL A 54 2.88 5.54 1.27
N ALA A 55 3.41 4.41 0.78
CA ALA A 55 3.44 4.12 -0.65
C ALA A 55 2.03 3.91 -1.21
N ASP A 56 1.18 3.19 -0.47
CA ASP A 56 -0.23 2.97 -0.87
C ASP A 56 -1.02 4.28 -0.90
N LEU A 57 -0.80 5.17 0.08
CA LEU A 57 -1.45 6.49 0.11
C LEU A 57 -1.04 7.35 -1.09
N GLU A 58 0.24 7.33 -1.47
CA GLU A 58 0.74 8.06 -2.63
C GLU A 58 0.13 7.53 -3.94
N ALA A 59 0.07 6.21 -4.09
CA ALA A 59 -0.56 5.57 -5.24
C ALA A 59 -2.06 5.90 -5.31
N PHE A 60 -2.75 5.88 -4.17
CA PHE A 60 -4.16 6.25 -4.07
C PHE A 60 -4.42 7.71 -4.44
N GLN A 61 -3.60 8.65 -3.94
CA GLN A 61 -3.71 10.07 -4.27
C GLN A 61 -3.52 10.31 -5.78
N ARG A 62 -2.51 9.71 -6.39
CA ARG A 62 -2.30 9.80 -7.84
C ARG A 62 -3.49 9.31 -8.65
N GLU A 63 -4.14 8.24 -8.19
CA GLU A 63 -5.29 7.68 -8.90
C GLU A 63 -6.54 8.54 -8.72
N LEU A 64 -6.74 9.12 -7.53
CA LEU A 64 -7.78 10.11 -7.29
C LEU A 64 -7.61 11.34 -8.19
N ASP A 65 -6.39 11.88 -8.26
CA ASP A 65 -6.10 13.07 -9.08
C ASP A 65 -6.45 12.81 -10.55
N LYS A 66 -6.03 11.68 -11.13
CA LYS A 66 -6.42 11.30 -12.50
C LYS A 66 -7.93 11.15 -12.66
N GLY A 67 -8.60 10.56 -11.67
CA GLY A 67 -10.04 10.39 -11.66
C GLY A 67 -10.76 11.74 -11.70
N PHE A 68 -10.31 12.69 -10.88
CA PHE A 68 -10.83 14.05 -10.85
C PHE A 68 -10.53 14.80 -12.15
N ASP A 69 -9.32 14.71 -12.70
CA ASP A 69 -8.98 15.30 -14.00
C ASP A 69 -9.91 14.79 -15.11
N THR A 70 -10.18 13.48 -15.12
CA THR A 70 -11.10 12.86 -16.07
C THR A 70 -12.53 13.36 -15.89
N LEU A 71 -13.01 13.45 -14.65
CA LEU A 71 -14.35 13.96 -14.32
C LEU A 71 -14.52 15.42 -14.71
N ILE A 72 -13.53 16.27 -14.43
CA ILE A 72 -13.54 17.69 -14.82
C ILE A 72 -13.54 17.80 -16.34
N GLY A 73 -12.70 17.03 -17.03
CA GLY A 73 -12.66 16.99 -18.50
C GLY A 73 -13.97 16.50 -19.15
N ALA A 74 -14.75 15.69 -18.45
CA ALA A 74 -16.04 15.16 -18.91
C ALA A 74 -17.25 16.07 -18.59
N GLY A 75 -17.04 17.25 -18.00
CA GLY A 75 -18.12 18.20 -17.67
C GLY A 75 -18.52 18.23 -16.19
N GLY A 76 -17.78 17.54 -15.31
CA GLY A 76 -17.96 17.58 -13.86
C GLY A 76 -19.15 16.78 -13.35
N PHE A 77 -19.58 17.07 -12.13
CA PHE A 77 -20.75 16.46 -11.52
C PHE A 77 -21.98 17.33 -11.75
N THR A 78 -22.97 16.81 -12.47
CA THR A 78 -24.33 17.35 -12.47
C THR A 78 -25.11 16.74 -11.32
N ASP A 79 -25.58 17.58 -10.40
CA ASP A 79 -26.54 17.12 -9.38
C ASP A 79 -27.81 16.66 -10.09
N ARG A 80 -28.17 15.39 -9.88
CA ARG A 80 -29.36 14.79 -10.48
C ARG A 80 -30.64 15.14 -9.71
N PHE A 81 -30.50 15.70 -8.52
CA PHE A 81 -31.60 15.99 -7.60
C PHE A 81 -31.83 17.50 -7.39
N SER A 82 -31.05 18.36 -8.04
CA SER A 82 -31.27 19.82 -8.07
C SER A 82 -32.37 20.23 -9.05
#